data_AF-A0A1J0W2U3-F1
#
_entry.id   AF-A0A1J0W2U3-F1
#
_cell.length_a   1.000
_cell.length_b   1.000
_cell.length_c   1.000
_cell.angle_alpha   90.00
_cell.angle_beta   90.00
_cell.angle_gamma   90.00
#
_symmetry.space_group_name_H-M   'P 1'
#
loop_
_entity.id
_entity.type
_entity.pdbx_description
1 polymer ?
#
loop_
_entity_poly.entity_id
_entity_poly.type
_entity_poly.pdbx_seq_one_letter_code
_entity_poly.pdbx_strand_id
1 'polypeptide(L)'
;MPLTCAAAEAGVPLRTAQRWLRRYRTAGFAGLAPARRRSGERRTRPDLVRLIEGMALRRPRPSLAAITRRCARIATDQGWVPVSYNTVRSIVTALDPAVLTLAHEGTVAFRDTFELVYRRRAECPNTMWQVDHTQLDILVLDSETARRPWLTVVLDDYSRAVTGYTVTLGAPSALNTSLALRQAIWTKSDPAWPMCGLPEILYVDHGSDFTSEHLAHVAADLKFQIVHSTVARPQGRGKIERFFGSINTELLAELPGHLIAGKPVTAPAVSLRELDEQIGRFLTDTYHRRVHSEIGCTPQQAWIAEGWLPRMPESLEHLDVLLVQVAARRMVHRDGIHFQGLRFLHPALAAYVRESVTIRYDPRDITEIRVFHKNRFLCKAVSPDHTGDTIGLRDIQAARRAYRQRVRAQINERITVVADYLPAPSRVRAPTSPAPPPAPPLRAYLEE
;
A
#
# COMPACT_ATOMS: atom_id res chain seq x y z
N MET A 1 -57.77 29.69 -29.09
CA MET A 1 -58.21 28.28 -29.15
C MET A 1 -59.14 27.98 -27.97
N PRO A 2 -60.32 27.38 -28.18
CA PRO A 2 -61.19 26.92 -27.08
C PRO A 2 -60.51 25.87 -26.20
N LEU A 3 -60.74 25.90 -24.88
CA LEU A 3 -60.12 24.98 -23.91
C LEU A 3 -60.46 23.51 -24.20
N THR A 4 -61.62 23.25 -24.80
CA THR A 4 -62.08 21.93 -25.23
C THR A 4 -61.20 21.34 -26.33
N CYS A 5 -60.87 22.14 -27.35
CA CYS A 5 -59.95 21.74 -28.42
C CYS A 5 -58.53 21.51 -27.86
N ALA A 6 -58.06 22.43 -27.00
CA ALA A 6 -56.75 22.33 -26.36
C ALA A 6 -56.59 21.07 -25.49
N ALA A 7 -57.66 20.69 -24.77
CA ALA A 7 -57.68 19.50 -23.91
C ALA A 7 -57.67 18.20 -24.73
N ALA A 8 -58.42 18.18 -25.84
CA ALA A 8 -58.47 17.03 -26.75
C ALA A 8 -57.13 16.80 -27.47
N GLU A 9 -56.51 17.88 -27.98
CA GLU A 9 -55.21 17.83 -28.65
C GLU A 9 -54.08 17.37 -27.71
N ALA A 10 -54.14 17.78 -26.43
CA ALA A 10 -53.18 17.37 -25.42
C ALA A 10 -53.46 15.98 -24.80
N GLY A 11 -54.55 15.29 -25.18
CA GLY A 11 -54.94 14.02 -24.59
C GLY A 11 -55.31 14.08 -23.09
N VAL A 12 -55.75 15.25 -22.61
CA VAL A 12 -56.05 15.49 -21.19
C VAL A 12 -57.56 15.63 -20.98
N PRO A 13 -58.16 14.97 -19.97
CA PRO A 13 -59.59 15.15 -19.67
C PRO A 13 -59.94 16.61 -19.42
N LEU A 14 -61.07 17.09 -19.97
CA LEU A 14 -61.52 18.48 -19.87
C LEU A 14 -61.53 19.01 -18.43
N ARG A 15 -61.93 18.17 -17.47
CA ARG A 15 -61.96 18.50 -16.03
C ARG A 15 -60.56 18.80 -15.46
N THR A 16 -59.53 18.13 -15.95
CA THR A 16 -58.14 18.37 -15.56
C THR A 16 -57.62 19.66 -16.18
N ALA A 17 -57.92 19.92 -17.46
CA ALA A 17 -57.57 21.16 -18.14
C ALA A 17 -58.25 22.38 -17.48
N GLN A 18 -59.53 22.27 -17.10
CA GLN A 18 -60.25 23.29 -16.33
C GLN A 18 -59.61 23.54 -14.96
N ARG A 19 -59.21 22.47 -14.25
CA ARG A 19 -58.52 22.58 -12.94
C ARG A 19 -57.17 23.28 -13.07
N TRP A 20 -56.39 22.95 -14.10
CA TRP A 20 -55.12 23.61 -14.39
C TRP A 20 -55.32 25.08 -14.78
N LEU A 21 -56.27 25.38 -15.66
CA LEU A 21 -56.58 26.75 -16.03
C LEU A 21 -57.01 27.59 -14.82
N ARG A 22 -57.84 27.02 -13.93
CA ARG A 22 -58.22 27.69 -12.67
C ARG A 22 -56.98 27.99 -11.81
N ARG A 23 -56.12 26.99 -11.58
CA ARG A 23 -54.88 27.16 -10.80
C ARG A 23 -53.94 28.19 -11.42
N TYR A 24 -53.80 28.16 -12.75
CA TYR A 24 -53.00 29.13 -13.50
C TYR A 24 -53.57 30.55 -13.37
N ARG A 25 -54.89 30.73 -13.49
CA ARG A 25 -55.53 32.05 -13.29
C ARG A 25 -55.38 32.58 -11.86
N THR A 26 -55.24 31.70 -10.87
CA THR A 26 -55.15 32.11 -9.46
C THR A 26 -53.71 32.39 -9.02
N ALA A 27 -52.74 31.64 -9.54
CA ALA A 27 -51.36 31.66 -9.05
C ALA A 27 -50.28 31.59 -10.16
N GLY A 28 -50.65 31.88 -11.40
CA GLY A 28 -49.75 31.81 -12.56
C GLY A 28 -49.15 30.42 -12.78
N PHE A 29 -47.96 30.37 -13.37
CA PHE A 29 -47.22 29.12 -13.58
C PHE A 29 -46.91 28.36 -12.28
N ALA A 30 -46.74 29.06 -11.15
CA ALA A 30 -46.52 28.43 -9.85
C ALA A 30 -47.72 27.57 -9.40
N GLY A 31 -48.94 27.92 -9.79
CA GLY A 31 -50.14 27.13 -9.51
C GLY A 31 -50.22 25.80 -10.28
N LEU A 32 -49.47 25.66 -11.37
CA LEU A 32 -49.38 24.43 -12.17
C LEU A 32 -48.30 23.46 -11.66
N ALA A 33 -47.45 23.90 -10.73
CA ALA A 33 -46.45 23.03 -10.13
C ALA A 33 -47.13 21.81 -9.44
N PRO A 34 -46.52 20.61 -9.52
CA PRO A 34 -46.99 19.45 -8.78
C PRO A 34 -47.13 19.81 -7.30
N ALA A 35 -48.33 19.64 -6.75
CA ALA A 35 -48.52 19.84 -5.32
C ALA A 35 -47.58 18.87 -4.59
N ARG A 36 -46.57 19.42 -3.90
CA ARG A 36 -45.70 18.64 -3.02
C ARG A 36 -46.64 17.91 -2.06
N ARG A 37 -46.67 16.57 -2.11
CA ARG A 37 -47.35 15.79 -1.07
C ARG A 37 -46.79 16.32 0.24
N ARG A 38 -47.64 16.90 1.10
CA ARG A 38 -47.29 17.15 2.50
C ARG A 38 -46.83 15.81 3.03
N SER A 39 -45.51 15.66 3.20
CA SER A 39 -44.95 14.58 4.00
C SER A 39 -45.56 14.81 5.38
N GLY A 40 -46.58 14.02 5.71
CA GLY A 40 -47.32 14.21 6.95
C GLY A 40 -46.32 14.27 8.10
N GLU A 41 -46.46 15.28 8.95
CA GLU A 41 -45.81 15.28 10.26
C GLU A 41 -46.05 13.90 10.88
N ARG A 42 -44.96 13.26 11.34
CA ARG A 42 -45.04 11.91 11.89
C ARG A 42 -46.09 11.94 13.00
N ARG A 43 -47.18 11.17 12.84
CA ARG A 43 -48.22 11.01 13.86
C ARG A 43 -47.71 10.33 15.15
N THR A 44 -46.46 9.86 15.14
CA THR A 44 -45.80 9.19 16.26
C THR A 44 -45.30 10.23 17.26
N ARG A 45 -45.56 9.98 18.55
CA ARG A 45 -45.12 10.83 19.65
C ARG A 45 -43.60 11.08 19.60
N PRO A 46 -43.12 12.33 19.79
CA PRO A 46 -41.70 12.66 19.74
C PRO A 46 -40.83 11.83 20.69
N ASP A 47 -41.30 11.57 21.92
CA ASP A 47 -40.57 10.79 22.92
C ASP A 47 -40.34 9.34 22.45
N LEU A 48 -41.34 8.76 21.79
CA LEU A 48 -41.27 7.40 21.25
C LEU A 48 -40.36 7.33 20.02
N VAL A 49 -40.32 8.40 19.20
CA VAL A 49 -39.35 8.52 18.11
C VAL A 49 -37.93 8.54 18.67
N ARG A 50 -37.65 9.38 19.68
CA ARG A 50 -36.33 9.45 20.34
C ARG A 50 -35.92 8.12 20.97
N LEU A 51 -36.88 7.41 21.58
CA LEU A 51 -36.64 6.07 22.14
C LEU A 51 -36.23 5.07 21.03
N ILE A 52 -36.93 5.08 19.90
CA ILE A 52 -36.62 4.20 18.75
C ILE A 52 -35.24 4.53 18.18
N GLU A 53 -34.93 5.82 18.00
CA GLU A 53 -33.64 6.29 17.49
C GLU A 53 -32.50 5.90 18.45
N GLY A 54 -32.64 6.17 19.74
CA GLY A 54 -31.65 5.77 20.75
C GLY A 54 -31.45 4.26 20.84
N MET A 55 -32.52 3.48 20.69
CA MET A 55 -32.45 2.02 20.62
C MET A 55 -31.72 1.52 19.37
N ALA A 56 -31.93 2.18 18.23
CA ALA A 56 -31.24 1.83 16.99
C ALA A 56 -29.73 2.04 17.07
N LEU A 57 -29.25 3.02 17.85
CA LEU A 57 -27.84 3.37 17.99
C LEU A 57 -27.07 2.53 19.03
N ARG A 58 -27.72 1.60 19.75
CA ARG A 58 -27.03 0.78 20.77
C ARG A 58 -26.11 -0.28 20.15
N ARG A 59 -25.06 -0.62 20.90
CA ARG A 59 -24.21 -1.81 20.67
C ARG A 59 -24.55 -2.93 21.67
N PRO A 60 -24.63 -4.20 21.25
CA PRO A 60 -24.63 -4.69 19.86
C PRO A 60 -25.88 -4.24 19.08
N ARG A 61 -25.80 -4.16 17.74
CA ARG A 61 -26.88 -3.65 16.87
C ARG A 61 -28.16 -4.49 17.05
N PRO A 62 -29.24 -3.93 17.64
CA PRO A 62 -30.47 -4.67 17.81
C PRO A 62 -31.24 -4.80 16.49
N SER A 63 -31.89 -5.94 16.28
CA SER A 63 -32.74 -6.13 15.09
C SER A 63 -33.97 -5.22 15.14
N LEU A 64 -34.51 -4.83 13.98
CA LEU A 64 -35.73 -4.01 13.89
C LEU A 64 -36.91 -4.65 14.66
N ALA A 65 -37.00 -5.97 14.65
CA ALA A 65 -38.00 -6.72 15.41
C ALA A 65 -37.78 -6.60 16.93
N ALA A 66 -36.53 -6.61 17.40
CA ALA A 66 -36.21 -6.39 18.81
C ALA A 66 -36.54 -4.97 19.26
N ILE A 67 -36.19 -3.95 18.45
CA ILE A 67 -36.53 -2.55 18.70
C ILE A 67 -38.05 -2.39 18.78
N THR A 68 -38.79 -2.95 17.81
CA THR A 68 -40.25 -2.88 17.77
C THR A 68 -40.89 -3.48 19.02
N ARG A 69 -40.52 -4.72 19.39
CA ARG A 69 -41.07 -5.38 20.59
C ARG A 69 -40.81 -4.59 21.87
N ARG A 70 -39.62 -4.01 22.01
CA ARG A 70 -39.22 -3.30 23.22
C ARG A 70 -39.85 -1.90 23.31
N CYS A 71 -39.90 -1.17 22.19
CA CYS A 71 -40.56 0.13 22.15
C CYS A 71 -42.08 0.01 22.30
N ALA A 72 -42.71 -1.04 21.75
CA ALA A 72 -44.14 -1.30 21.93
C ALA A 72 -44.48 -1.55 23.41
N ARG A 73 -43.65 -2.33 24.12
CA ARG A 73 -43.83 -2.58 25.56
C ARG A 73 -43.74 -1.30 26.39
N ILE A 74 -42.67 -0.53 26.18
CA ILE A 74 -42.46 0.75 26.89
C ILE A 74 -43.58 1.75 26.56
N ALA A 75 -44.06 1.78 25.31
CA ALA A 75 -45.20 2.60 24.94
C ALA A 75 -46.45 2.21 25.74
N THR A 76 -46.77 0.91 25.85
CA THR A 76 -47.91 0.44 26.66
C THR A 76 -47.76 0.81 28.13
N ASP A 77 -46.58 0.59 28.73
CA ASP A 77 -46.30 0.89 30.14
C ASP A 77 -46.45 2.40 30.46
N GLN A 78 -46.19 3.26 29.47
CA GLN A 78 -46.31 4.72 29.56
C GLN A 78 -47.67 5.26 29.09
N GLY A 79 -48.62 4.38 28.72
CA GLY A 79 -49.94 4.77 28.21
C GLY A 79 -49.91 5.41 26.81
N TRP A 80 -48.87 5.18 26.02
CA TRP A 80 -48.73 5.66 24.65
C TRP A 80 -49.26 4.64 23.64
N VAL A 81 -49.63 5.13 22.45
CA VAL A 81 -50.01 4.25 21.32
C VAL A 81 -48.79 3.44 20.87
N PRO A 82 -48.85 2.09 20.88
CA PRO A 82 -47.75 1.24 20.44
C PRO A 82 -47.41 1.44 18.96
N VAL A 83 -46.12 1.35 18.63
CA VAL A 83 -45.61 1.51 17.27
C VAL A 83 -45.65 0.21 16.47
N SER A 84 -45.98 0.32 15.18
CA SER A 84 -45.88 -0.81 14.25
C SER A 84 -44.44 -1.02 13.77
N TYR A 85 -44.15 -2.24 13.28
CA TYR A 85 -42.87 -2.56 12.66
C TYR A 85 -42.51 -1.61 11.51
N ASN A 86 -43.48 -1.25 10.65
CA ASN A 86 -43.25 -0.36 9.52
C ASN A 86 -42.91 1.08 9.98
N THR A 87 -43.50 1.51 11.09
CA THR A 87 -43.17 2.80 11.71
C THR A 87 -41.75 2.81 12.25
N VAL A 88 -41.35 1.77 12.98
CA VAL A 88 -39.97 1.61 13.47
C VAL A 88 -38.99 1.53 12.32
N ARG A 89 -39.27 0.72 11.29
CA ARG A 89 -38.44 0.62 10.08
C ARG A 89 -38.26 1.99 9.43
N SER A 90 -39.36 2.72 9.21
CA SER A 90 -39.32 4.06 8.61
C SER A 90 -38.48 5.06 9.42
N ILE A 91 -38.62 5.06 10.75
CA ILE A 91 -37.84 5.92 11.65
C ILE A 91 -36.35 5.57 11.57
N VAL A 92 -36.01 4.28 11.67
CA VAL A 92 -34.60 3.83 11.62
C VAL A 92 -33.98 4.05 10.25
N THR A 93 -34.71 3.85 9.14
CA THR A 93 -34.19 4.13 7.78
C THR A 93 -34.05 5.61 7.49
N ALA A 94 -34.74 6.46 8.26
CA ALA A 94 -34.65 7.91 8.14
C ALA A 94 -33.57 8.52 9.04
N LEU A 95 -32.92 7.73 9.90
CA LEU A 95 -31.73 8.16 10.61
C LEU A 95 -30.61 8.47 9.61
N ASP A 96 -29.80 9.47 9.94
CA ASP A 96 -28.62 9.79 9.18
C ASP A 96 -27.69 8.56 9.12
N PRO A 97 -27.36 8.05 7.91
CA PRO A 97 -26.41 6.96 7.75
C PRO A 97 -25.08 7.21 8.47
N ALA A 98 -24.63 8.46 8.53
CA ALA A 98 -23.39 8.84 9.20
C ALA A 98 -23.45 8.55 10.71
N VAL A 99 -24.59 8.86 11.36
CA VAL A 99 -24.80 8.58 12.78
C VAL A 99 -24.84 7.08 13.06
N LEU A 100 -25.48 6.30 12.18
CA LEU A 100 -25.51 4.83 12.29
C LEU A 100 -24.13 4.20 12.12
N THR A 101 -23.35 4.64 11.13
CA THR A 101 -21.98 4.14 10.90
C THR A 101 -21.08 4.49 12.08
N LEU A 102 -21.12 5.72 12.60
CA LEU A 102 -20.35 6.08 13.79
C LEU A 102 -20.76 5.21 15.00
N ALA A 103 -22.06 5.04 15.21
CA ALA A 103 -22.60 4.28 16.33
C ALA A 103 -22.28 2.78 16.26
N HIS A 104 -22.21 2.16 15.09
CA HIS A 104 -22.02 0.70 14.96
C HIS A 104 -20.61 0.28 14.55
N GLU A 105 -19.98 1.02 13.65
CA GLU A 105 -18.71 0.66 13.01
C GLU A 105 -17.54 1.51 13.55
N GLY A 106 -17.85 2.62 14.23
CA GLY A 106 -16.87 3.44 14.94
C GLY A 106 -16.32 4.60 14.10
N THR A 107 -15.38 5.33 14.69
CA THR A 107 -14.82 6.57 14.13
C THR A 107 -14.04 6.35 12.84
N VAL A 108 -13.38 5.19 12.67
CA VAL A 108 -12.60 4.86 11.45
C VAL A 108 -13.54 4.70 10.24
N ALA A 109 -14.54 3.83 10.33
CA ALA A 109 -15.50 3.61 9.25
C ALA A 109 -16.32 4.89 8.93
N PHE A 110 -16.65 5.67 9.97
CA PHE A 110 -17.29 6.97 9.80
C PHE A 110 -16.42 7.92 8.99
N ARG A 111 -15.15 8.08 9.37
CA ARG A 111 -14.20 8.92 8.65
C ARG A 111 -14.09 8.50 7.20
N ASP A 112 -13.88 7.22 6.95
CA ASP A 112 -13.60 6.72 5.61
C ASP A 112 -14.82 6.86 4.67
N THR A 113 -16.04 6.91 5.23
CA THR A 113 -17.28 7.00 4.45
C THR A 113 -17.89 8.40 4.39
N PHE A 114 -17.79 9.20 5.46
CA PHE A 114 -18.54 10.45 5.63
C PHE A 114 -17.68 11.69 5.87
N GLU A 115 -16.39 11.57 6.25
CA GLU A 115 -15.54 12.76 6.34
C GLU A 115 -15.19 13.28 4.94
N LEU A 116 -15.34 14.60 4.76
CA LEU A 116 -14.99 15.27 3.51
C LEU A 116 -13.46 15.25 3.35
N VAL A 117 -12.96 14.43 2.43
CA VAL A 117 -11.53 14.40 2.08
C VAL A 117 -11.24 15.52 1.07
N TYR A 118 -10.48 16.52 1.46
CA TYR A 118 -9.89 17.49 0.51
C TYR A 118 -8.85 16.76 -0.34
N ARG A 119 -9.25 16.37 -1.56
CA ARG A 119 -8.37 15.68 -2.50
C ARG A 119 -7.35 16.67 -3.06
N ARG A 120 -6.18 16.75 -2.44
CA ARG A 120 -5.06 17.54 -2.96
C ARG A 120 -4.52 16.90 -4.24
N ARG A 121 -4.27 17.71 -5.25
CA ARG A 121 -3.50 17.37 -6.44
C ARG A 121 -2.34 18.35 -6.52
N ALA A 122 -1.14 17.85 -6.81
CA ALA A 122 0.00 18.67 -7.20
C ALA A 122 -0.36 19.56 -8.40
N GLU A 123 0.39 20.63 -8.58
CA GLU A 123 0.13 21.61 -9.64
C GLU A 123 0.74 21.18 -10.99
N CYS A 124 1.88 20.50 -10.95
CA CYS A 124 2.58 19.99 -12.14
C CYS A 124 3.22 18.62 -11.88
N PRO A 125 3.69 17.93 -12.94
CA PRO A 125 4.43 16.67 -12.79
C PRO A 125 5.68 16.86 -11.92
N ASN A 126 6.02 15.83 -11.15
CA ASN A 126 7.15 15.79 -10.22
C ASN A 126 7.12 16.81 -9.06
N THR A 127 6.06 17.60 -8.85
CA THR A 127 5.96 18.39 -7.61
C THR A 127 5.91 17.45 -6.39
N MET A 128 5.14 16.37 -6.47
CA MET A 128 4.98 15.44 -5.35
C MET A 128 4.92 14.00 -5.85
N TRP A 129 5.77 13.15 -5.28
CA TRP A 129 5.72 11.71 -5.46
C TRP A 129 5.27 11.03 -4.17
N GLN A 130 4.37 10.07 -4.29
CA GLN A 130 3.95 9.20 -3.19
C GLN A 130 4.70 7.88 -3.28
N VAL A 131 5.28 7.42 -2.18
CA VAL A 131 5.91 6.09 -2.11
C VAL A 131 5.24 5.23 -1.07
N ASP A 132 4.91 4.01 -1.46
CA ASP A 132 4.26 3.05 -0.59
C ASP A 132 4.61 1.61 -0.98
N HIS A 133 4.36 0.68 -0.06
CA HIS A 133 4.57 -0.74 -0.23
C HIS A 133 3.29 -1.51 0.06
N THR A 134 3.04 -2.55 -0.72
CA THR A 134 1.97 -3.51 -0.44
C THR A 134 2.46 -4.93 -0.63
N GLN A 135 1.95 -5.85 0.17
CA GLN A 135 2.11 -7.27 -0.09
C GLN A 135 1.10 -7.68 -1.16
N LEU A 136 1.56 -8.27 -2.25
CA LEU A 136 0.68 -8.65 -3.35
C LEU A 136 -0.14 -9.90 -3.00
N ASP A 137 -1.37 -9.94 -3.51
CA ASP A 137 -2.28 -11.08 -3.41
C ASP A 137 -1.98 -12.11 -4.51
N ILE A 138 -0.72 -12.54 -4.59
CA ILE A 138 -0.25 -13.58 -5.49
C ILE A 138 0.85 -14.39 -4.81
N LEU A 139 0.89 -15.70 -5.08
CA LEU A 139 2.02 -16.57 -4.75
C LEU A 139 2.91 -16.72 -5.97
N VAL A 140 4.18 -16.38 -5.82
CA VAL A 140 5.21 -16.62 -6.84
C VAL A 140 6.15 -17.75 -6.40
N LEU A 141 6.72 -18.44 -7.38
CA LEU A 141 7.70 -19.50 -7.16
C LEU A 141 9.10 -18.90 -6.95
N ASP A 142 9.70 -19.27 -5.83
CA ASP A 142 11.11 -19.05 -5.48
C ASP A 142 11.78 -20.43 -5.36
N SER A 143 12.35 -20.90 -6.46
CA SER A 143 12.80 -22.29 -6.64
C SER A 143 11.66 -23.28 -6.40
N GLU A 144 11.59 -23.88 -5.21
CA GLU A 144 10.59 -24.89 -4.80
C GLU A 144 9.55 -24.35 -3.80
N THR A 145 9.64 -23.06 -3.43
CA THR A 145 8.80 -22.47 -2.38
C THR A 145 7.91 -21.36 -2.92
N ALA A 146 6.61 -21.46 -2.65
CA ALA A 146 5.65 -20.42 -2.97
C ALA A 146 5.67 -19.32 -1.90
N ARG A 147 5.84 -18.06 -2.32
CA ARG A 147 5.96 -16.91 -1.40
C ARG A 147 5.19 -15.72 -1.95
N ARG A 148 4.66 -14.88 -1.05
CA ARG A 148 3.99 -13.62 -1.42
C ARG A 148 5.02 -12.51 -1.59
N PRO A 149 5.13 -11.89 -2.77
CA PRO A 149 6.03 -10.78 -2.98
C PRO A 149 5.45 -9.47 -2.43
N TRP A 150 6.35 -8.54 -2.15
CA TRP A 150 6.07 -7.14 -1.84
C TRP A 150 6.38 -6.28 -3.05
N LEU A 151 5.47 -5.35 -3.35
CA LEU A 151 5.61 -4.33 -4.38
C LEU A 151 5.80 -2.97 -3.70
N THR A 152 6.85 -2.27 -4.07
CA THR A 152 7.10 -0.87 -3.71
C THR A 152 6.86 -0.01 -4.94
N VAL A 153 6.09 1.07 -4.84
CA VAL A 153 5.73 1.93 -5.97
C VAL A 153 6.03 3.38 -5.65
N VAL A 154 6.53 4.11 -6.64
CA VAL A 154 6.67 5.56 -6.66
C VAL A 154 5.66 6.09 -7.67
N LEU A 155 4.69 6.87 -7.18
CA LEU A 155 3.58 7.41 -7.95
C LEU A 155 3.66 8.94 -8.00
N ASP A 156 3.57 9.52 -9.19
CA ASP A 156 3.43 10.96 -9.37
C ASP A 156 2.00 11.42 -9.04
N ASP A 157 1.88 12.37 -8.12
CA ASP A 157 0.60 12.84 -7.56
C ASP A 157 -0.28 13.58 -8.58
N TYR A 158 0.38 14.34 -9.47
CA TYR A 158 -0.27 15.17 -10.49
C TYR A 158 -0.82 14.33 -11.64
N SER A 159 0.03 13.50 -12.24
CA SER A 159 -0.27 12.74 -13.46
C SER A 159 -0.90 11.38 -13.17
N ARG A 160 -0.78 10.86 -11.94
CA ARG A 160 -1.10 9.46 -11.59
C ARG A 160 -0.18 8.45 -12.26
N ALA A 161 0.92 8.89 -12.86
CA ALA A 161 1.86 7.99 -13.48
C ALA A 161 2.72 7.29 -12.42
N VAL A 162 2.92 5.99 -12.58
CA VAL A 162 3.97 5.28 -11.83
C VAL A 162 5.31 5.67 -12.44
N THR A 163 6.17 6.31 -11.64
CA THR A 163 7.51 6.72 -12.09
C THR A 163 8.51 5.59 -11.88
N GLY A 164 8.36 4.75 -10.86
CA GLY A 164 9.20 3.57 -10.64
C GLY A 164 8.58 2.59 -9.66
N TYR A 165 9.06 1.35 -9.66
CA TYR A 165 8.65 0.32 -8.71
C TYR A 165 9.78 -0.67 -8.41
N THR A 166 9.59 -1.51 -7.39
CA THR A 166 10.41 -2.71 -7.20
C THR A 166 9.58 -3.84 -6.61
N VAL A 167 9.83 -5.08 -7.07
CA VAL A 167 9.16 -6.30 -6.57
C VAL A 167 10.16 -7.17 -5.85
N THR A 168 9.81 -7.66 -4.65
CA THR A 168 10.73 -8.46 -3.84
C THR A 168 10.06 -9.53 -2.98
N LEU A 169 10.82 -10.56 -2.59
CA LEU A 169 10.35 -11.63 -1.71
C LEU A 169 10.64 -11.39 -0.21
N GLY A 170 11.18 -10.23 0.15
CA GLY A 170 11.45 -9.84 1.53
C GLY A 170 10.42 -8.81 1.99
N ALA A 171 10.31 -8.63 3.31
CA ALA A 171 9.62 -7.46 3.83
C ALA A 171 10.23 -6.17 3.21
N PRO A 172 9.45 -5.09 3.07
CA PRO A 172 9.97 -3.80 2.65
C PRO A 172 11.19 -3.40 3.48
N SER A 173 12.13 -2.71 2.83
CA SER A 173 13.33 -2.20 3.45
C SER A 173 13.72 -0.86 2.80
N ALA A 174 14.56 -0.06 3.45
CA ALA A 174 15.07 1.20 2.89
C ALA A 174 15.75 0.98 1.52
N LEU A 175 16.34 -0.19 1.33
CA LEU A 175 16.96 -0.59 0.08
C LEU A 175 15.93 -0.78 -1.04
N ASN A 176 14.79 -1.40 -0.75
CA ASN A 176 13.71 -1.58 -1.74
C ASN A 176 13.23 -0.23 -2.28
N THR A 177 12.97 0.71 -1.37
CA THR A 177 12.65 2.09 -1.71
C THR A 177 13.69 2.71 -2.61
N SER A 178 14.95 2.57 -2.23
CA SER A 178 16.04 3.22 -2.95
C SER A 178 16.20 2.67 -4.37
N LEU A 179 15.93 1.38 -4.56
CA LEU A 179 15.85 0.76 -5.89
C LEU A 179 14.68 1.30 -6.71
N ALA A 180 13.48 1.42 -6.12
CA ALA A 180 12.32 2.02 -6.78
C ALA A 180 12.56 3.50 -7.12
N LEU A 181 13.18 4.26 -6.23
CA LEU A 181 13.58 5.66 -6.44
C LEU A 181 14.64 5.79 -7.54
N ARG A 182 15.66 4.92 -7.56
CA ARG A 182 16.66 4.93 -8.64
C ARG A 182 15.97 4.75 -9.99
N GLN A 183 15.09 3.74 -10.10
CA GLN A 183 14.34 3.52 -11.33
C GLN A 183 13.45 4.73 -11.64
N ALA A 184 12.77 5.30 -10.64
CA ALA A 184 11.91 6.45 -10.79
C ALA A 184 12.63 7.68 -11.32
N ILE A 185 13.81 7.97 -10.78
CA ILE A 185 14.59 9.17 -11.09
C ILE A 185 15.26 9.07 -12.45
N TRP A 186 15.84 7.92 -12.78
CA TRP A 186 16.58 7.76 -14.03
C TRP A 186 15.66 7.48 -15.22
N THR A 187 16.14 7.82 -16.42
CA THR A 187 15.45 7.52 -17.67
C THR A 187 15.38 6.01 -17.91
N LYS A 188 14.21 5.51 -18.31
CA LYS A 188 14.03 4.10 -18.68
C LYS A 188 14.43 3.92 -20.13
N SER A 189 14.86 2.72 -20.48
CA SER A 189 15.16 2.34 -21.86
C SER A 189 13.90 2.21 -22.72
N ASP A 190 12.76 1.93 -22.10
CA ASP A 190 11.47 1.82 -22.79
C ASP A 190 10.88 3.22 -23.03
N PRO A 191 10.73 3.66 -24.29
CA PRO A 191 10.13 4.96 -24.61
C PRO A 191 8.64 5.05 -24.22
N ALA A 192 7.95 3.92 -24.00
CA ALA A 192 6.59 3.92 -23.48
C ALA A 192 6.53 4.39 -22.02
N TRP A 193 7.67 4.45 -21.32
CA TRP A 193 7.77 4.88 -19.93
C TRP A 193 8.66 6.12 -19.76
N PRO A 194 8.22 7.30 -20.23
CA PRO A 194 9.03 8.52 -20.25
C PRO A 194 9.25 9.17 -18.87
N MET A 195 8.42 8.81 -17.88
CA MET A 195 8.40 9.41 -16.56
C MET A 195 9.77 9.27 -15.88
N CYS A 196 10.42 10.38 -15.55
CA CYS A 196 11.72 10.40 -14.86
C CYS A 196 11.93 11.71 -14.10
N GLY A 197 13.09 11.89 -13.47
CA GLY A 197 13.49 13.13 -12.79
C GLY A 197 13.41 13.10 -11.29
N LEU A 198 13.73 14.22 -10.67
CA LEU A 198 13.71 14.40 -9.23
C LEU A 198 12.42 15.11 -8.82
N PRO A 199 11.74 14.65 -7.75
CA PRO A 199 10.60 15.36 -7.22
C PRO A 199 11.01 16.63 -6.48
N GLU A 200 10.06 17.51 -6.19
CA GLU A 200 10.21 18.53 -5.15
C GLU A 200 9.93 17.94 -3.76
N ILE A 201 8.86 17.14 -3.66
CA ILE A 201 8.42 16.51 -2.41
C ILE A 201 8.29 15.00 -2.61
N LEU A 202 8.94 14.23 -1.75
CA LEU A 202 8.74 12.80 -1.58
C LEU A 202 7.85 12.56 -0.35
N TYR A 203 6.61 12.15 -0.59
CA TYR A 203 5.61 11.85 0.43
C TYR A 203 5.62 10.36 0.78
N VAL A 204 5.90 10.06 2.05
CA VAL A 204 6.21 8.71 2.53
C VAL A 204 5.50 8.41 3.86
N ASP A 205 5.33 7.13 4.19
CA ASP A 205 4.80 6.74 5.51
C ASP A 205 5.83 7.01 6.63
N HIS A 206 5.35 7.16 7.88
CA HIS A 206 6.21 7.11 9.08
C HIS A 206 6.62 5.66 9.42
N GLY A 207 5.83 4.66 9.04
CA GLY A 207 6.06 3.25 9.37
C GLY A 207 7.03 2.52 8.43
N SER A 208 7.42 3.16 7.33
CA SER A 208 8.37 2.59 6.38
C SER A 208 9.81 2.83 6.86
N ASP A 209 10.78 2.06 6.37
CA ASP A 209 12.23 2.19 6.66
C ASP A 209 12.87 3.54 6.23
N PHE A 210 12.05 4.58 6.05
CA PHE A 210 12.35 5.90 5.48
C PHE A 210 12.75 6.93 6.54
N THR A 211 12.81 6.53 7.80
CA THR A 211 13.40 7.33 8.88
C THR A 211 14.92 7.23 8.95
N SER A 212 15.55 6.52 8.02
CA SER A 212 17.01 6.42 7.99
C SER A 212 17.64 7.78 7.67
N GLU A 213 18.64 8.18 8.46
CA GLU A 213 19.53 9.33 8.17
C GLU A 213 20.04 9.30 6.71
N HIS A 214 20.17 8.10 6.15
CA HIS A 214 20.55 7.89 4.76
C HIS A 214 19.60 8.57 3.77
N LEU A 215 18.29 8.36 3.87
CA LEU A 215 17.34 8.95 2.92
C LEU A 215 17.30 10.48 3.06
N ALA A 216 17.45 11.00 4.28
CA ALA A 216 17.57 12.43 4.52
C ALA A 216 18.82 13.04 3.85
N HIS A 217 19.97 12.37 3.92
CA HIS A 217 21.17 12.79 3.19
C HIS A 217 20.98 12.75 1.68
N VAL A 218 20.38 11.67 1.16
CA VAL A 218 20.06 11.57 -0.27
C VAL A 218 19.14 12.70 -0.72
N ALA A 219 18.11 13.01 0.07
CA ALA A 219 17.19 14.10 -0.20
C ALA A 219 17.88 15.47 -0.20
N ALA A 220 18.83 15.69 0.72
CA ALA A 220 19.64 16.90 0.74
C ALA A 220 20.54 17.01 -0.51
N ASP A 221 21.28 15.96 -0.85
CA ASP A 221 22.19 15.93 -2.00
C ASP A 221 21.44 16.09 -3.33
N LEU A 222 20.30 15.40 -3.46
CA LEU A 222 19.42 15.48 -4.62
C LEU A 222 18.39 16.60 -4.52
N LYS A 223 18.47 17.47 -3.51
CA LYS A 223 17.66 18.69 -3.34
C LYS A 223 16.14 18.45 -3.47
N PHE A 224 15.60 17.46 -2.78
CA PHE A 224 14.15 17.27 -2.64
C PHE A 224 13.77 17.18 -1.15
N GLN A 225 12.52 17.47 -0.82
CA GLN A 225 12.01 17.41 0.55
C GLN A 225 11.36 16.06 0.83
N ILE A 226 11.60 15.48 2.00
CA ILE A 226 10.82 14.33 2.48
C ILE A 226 9.72 14.83 3.40
N VAL A 227 8.49 14.37 3.17
CA VAL A 227 7.34 14.65 4.04
C VAL A 227 6.73 13.32 4.47
N HIS A 228 6.66 13.10 5.79
CA HIS A 228 6.06 11.90 6.35
C HIS A 228 4.57 12.10 6.66
N SER A 229 3.73 11.11 6.35
CA SER A 229 2.28 11.17 6.62
C SER A 229 1.97 11.06 8.11
N THR A 230 1.36 12.07 8.75
CA THR A 230 1.04 12.02 10.20
C THR A 230 0.40 10.70 10.63
N VAL A 231 0.94 10.10 11.70
CA VAL A 231 0.47 8.83 12.27
C VAL A 231 -1.06 8.88 12.47
N ALA A 232 -1.75 7.84 12.00
CA ALA A 232 -3.22 7.67 12.07
C ALA A 232 -4.09 8.61 11.19
N ARG A 233 -3.51 9.39 10.25
CA ARG A 233 -4.27 10.18 9.25
C ARG A 233 -3.91 9.77 7.80
N PRO A 234 -4.64 8.83 7.19
CA PRO A 234 -4.34 8.31 5.84
C PRO A 234 -4.79 9.24 4.68
N GLN A 235 -5.27 10.46 4.96
CA GLN A 235 -6.00 11.31 4.01
C GLN A 235 -5.23 11.73 2.73
N GLY A 236 -3.92 11.45 2.62
CA GLY A 236 -3.10 11.74 1.43
C GLY A 236 -2.79 10.56 0.50
N ARG A 237 -3.05 9.31 0.89
CA ARG A 237 -2.54 8.10 0.20
C ARG A 237 -3.55 7.37 -0.68
N GLY A 238 -4.78 7.86 -0.75
CA GLY A 238 -5.84 7.21 -1.53
C GLY A 238 -5.54 7.08 -3.04
N LYS A 239 -4.52 7.75 -3.57
CA LYS A 239 -4.09 7.63 -4.97
C LYS A 239 -3.26 6.35 -5.20
N ILE A 240 -2.23 6.14 -4.38
CA ILE A 240 -1.38 4.94 -4.47
C ILE A 240 -2.12 3.69 -3.99
N GLU A 241 -2.99 3.81 -2.98
CA GLU A 241 -3.89 2.73 -2.56
C GLU A 241 -4.83 2.28 -3.68
N ARG A 242 -5.41 3.24 -4.42
CA ARG A 242 -6.22 2.91 -5.61
C ARG A 242 -5.41 2.23 -6.70
N PHE A 243 -4.17 2.65 -6.92
CA PHE A 243 -3.28 1.99 -7.87
C PHE A 243 -3.01 0.53 -7.47
N PHE A 244 -2.74 0.26 -6.19
CA PHE A 244 -2.61 -1.12 -5.71
C PHE A 244 -3.88 -1.93 -5.92
N GLY A 245 -5.05 -1.31 -5.72
CA GLY A 245 -6.34 -1.89 -6.08
C GLY A 245 -6.40 -2.32 -7.55
N SER A 246 -6.03 -1.43 -8.48
CA SER A 246 -5.96 -1.74 -9.92
C SER A 246 -5.00 -2.88 -10.24
N ILE A 247 -3.79 -2.92 -9.65
CA ILE A 247 -2.87 -4.05 -9.82
C ILE A 247 -3.53 -5.34 -9.39
N ASN A 248 -4.21 -5.36 -8.25
CA ASN A 248 -4.83 -6.56 -7.72
C ASN A 248 -5.98 -7.05 -8.60
N THR A 249 -6.88 -6.15 -8.99
CA THR A 249 -8.11 -6.50 -9.71
C THR A 249 -7.90 -6.72 -11.21
N GLU A 250 -6.91 -6.06 -11.81
CA GLU A 250 -6.73 -6.07 -13.27
C GLU A 250 -5.55 -6.95 -13.70
N LEU A 251 -4.41 -6.87 -13.01
CA LEU A 251 -3.24 -7.66 -13.36
C LEU A 251 -3.23 -9.00 -12.63
N LEU A 252 -3.19 -8.98 -11.29
CA LEU A 252 -2.98 -10.20 -10.51
C LEU A 252 -4.10 -11.22 -10.71
N ALA A 253 -5.33 -10.76 -10.91
CA ALA A 253 -6.49 -11.61 -11.15
C ALA A 253 -6.35 -12.52 -12.39
N GLU A 254 -5.51 -12.15 -13.36
CA GLU A 254 -5.26 -12.94 -14.57
C GLU A 254 -4.07 -13.91 -14.43
N LEU A 255 -3.32 -13.84 -13.31
CA LEU A 255 -2.08 -14.58 -13.15
C LEU A 255 -2.24 -15.86 -12.31
N PRO A 256 -1.49 -16.93 -12.64
CA PRO A 256 -1.42 -18.13 -11.81
C PRO A 256 -0.92 -17.82 -10.39
N GLY A 257 -1.57 -18.40 -9.38
CA GLY A 257 -1.21 -18.20 -7.97
C GLY A 257 -1.89 -16.99 -7.31
N HIS A 258 -2.80 -16.29 -7.98
CA HIS A 258 -3.61 -15.22 -7.40
C HIS A 258 -4.38 -15.69 -6.16
N LEU A 259 -4.43 -14.85 -5.13
CA LEU A 259 -5.04 -15.15 -3.84
C LEU A 259 -6.40 -14.46 -3.71
N ILE A 260 -7.44 -15.23 -3.38
CA ILE A 260 -8.74 -14.70 -2.94
C ILE A 260 -8.99 -15.16 -1.51
N ALA A 261 -9.24 -14.20 -0.61
CA ALA A 261 -9.39 -14.45 0.83
C ALA A 261 -8.25 -15.31 1.42
N GLY A 262 -7.01 -15.08 0.95
CA GLY A 262 -5.81 -15.76 1.42
C GLY A 262 -5.58 -17.17 0.85
N LYS A 263 -6.41 -17.64 -0.08
CA LYS A 263 -6.26 -18.95 -0.74
C LYS A 263 -5.93 -18.80 -2.22
N PRO A 264 -4.98 -19.57 -2.76
CA PRO A 264 -4.67 -19.55 -4.19
C PRO A 264 -5.82 -20.13 -5.01
N VAL A 265 -6.24 -19.40 -6.04
CA VAL A 265 -7.26 -19.85 -7.00
C VAL A 265 -6.68 -20.94 -7.91
N THR A 266 -5.42 -20.77 -8.31
CA THR A 266 -4.66 -21.67 -9.17
C THR A 266 -3.30 -21.95 -8.55
N ALA A 267 -2.64 -23.04 -8.95
CA ALA A 267 -1.30 -23.34 -8.47
C ALA A 267 -0.32 -22.22 -8.87
N PRO A 268 0.59 -21.80 -7.97
CA PRO A 268 1.60 -20.80 -8.30
C PRO A 268 2.53 -21.35 -9.38
N ALA A 269 2.67 -20.62 -10.48
CA ALA A 269 3.54 -20.98 -11.60
C ALA A 269 4.46 -19.83 -12.03
N VAL A 270 4.17 -18.60 -11.60
CA VAL A 270 4.90 -17.39 -11.98
C VAL A 270 6.10 -17.21 -11.06
N SER A 271 7.28 -17.00 -11.62
CA SER A 271 8.49 -16.60 -10.89
C SER A 271 8.50 -15.11 -10.55
N LEU A 272 9.35 -14.70 -9.60
CA LEU A 272 9.49 -13.28 -9.26
C LEU A 272 9.86 -12.41 -10.48
N ARG A 273 10.71 -12.93 -11.37
CA ARG A 273 11.14 -12.24 -12.59
C ARG A 273 10.00 -12.09 -13.58
N GLU A 274 9.23 -13.15 -13.82
CA GLU A 274 8.08 -13.07 -14.73
C GLU A 274 7.02 -12.11 -14.19
N LEU A 275 6.79 -12.07 -12.88
CA LEU A 275 5.91 -11.09 -12.25
C LEU A 275 6.44 -9.66 -12.47
N ASP A 276 7.74 -9.43 -12.32
CA ASP A 276 8.37 -8.12 -12.58
C ASP A 276 8.16 -7.68 -14.03
N GLU A 277 8.37 -8.57 -15.00
CA GLU A 277 8.14 -8.32 -16.42
C GLU A 277 6.66 -8.03 -16.73
N GLN A 278 5.73 -8.76 -16.10
CA GLN A 278 4.29 -8.56 -16.28
C GLN A 278 3.79 -7.25 -15.67
N ILE A 279 4.31 -6.85 -14.50
CA ILE A 279 4.03 -5.53 -13.92
C ILE A 279 4.53 -4.43 -14.85
N GLY A 280 5.75 -4.57 -15.39
CA GLY A 280 6.30 -3.63 -16.37
C GLY A 280 5.39 -3.46 -17.57
N ARG A 281 4.99 -4.56 -18.22
CA ARG A 281 4.06 -4.53 -19.38
C ARG A 281 2.70 -3.95 -19.03
N PHE A 282 2.13 -4.32 -17.89
CA PHE A 282 0.87 -3.75 -17.44
C PHE A 282 0.95 -2.22 -17.30
N LEU A 283 2.06 -1.71 -16.77
CA LEU A 283 2.28 -0.28 -16.64
C LEU A 283 2.35 0.41 -18.00
N THR A 284 3.21 -0.07 -18.89
CA THR A 284 3.51 0.58 -20.17
C THR A 284 2.40 0.44 -21.21
N ASP A 285 1.77 -0.73 -21.27
CA ASP A 285 0.83 -1.08 -22.33
C ASP A 285 -0.60 -0.74 -21.95
N THR A 286 -0.93 -0.79 -20.65
CA THR A 286 -2.30 -0.61 -20.15
C THR A 286 -2.44 0.62 -19.26
N TYR A 287 -1.80 0.65 -18.09
CA TYR A 287 -2.09 1.63 -17.05
C TYR A 287 -1.75 3.07 -17.47
N HIS A 288 -0.54 3.31 -18.01
CA HIS A 288 -0.11 4.66 -18.39
C HIS A 288 -0.82 5.19 -19.64
N ARG A 289 -1.39 4.32 -20.46
CA ARG A 289 -2.07 4.64 -21.73
C ARG A 289 -3.59 4.69 -21.61
N ARG A 290 -4.16 4.20 -20.52
CA ARG A 290 -5.61 4.27 -20.27
C ARG A 290 -6.01 5.66 -19.78
N VAL A 291 -7.11 6.19 -20.31
CA VAL A 291 -7.71 7.44 -19.82
C VAL A 291 -8.14 7.26 -18.37
N HIS A 292 -7.59 8.08 -17.47
CA HIS A 292 -7.87 7.99 -16.05
C HIS A 292 -9.04 8.93 -15.69
N SER A 293 -10.09 8.38 -15.08
CA SER A 293 -11.37 9.07 -14.84
C SER A 293 -11.26 10.38 -14.06
N GLU A 294 -10.38 10.47 -13.06
CA GLU A 294 -10.22 11.71 -12.27
C GLU A 294 -9.44 12.82 -12.97
N ILE A 295 -8.58 12.51 -13.95
CA ILE A 295 -7.74 13.52 -14.63
C ILE A 295 -8.16 13.77 -16.09
N GLY A 296 -9.07 12.96 -16.64
CA GLY A 296 -9.65 13.13 -17.97
C GLY A 296 -8.71 12.82 -19.15
N CYS A 297 -7.46 12.44 -18.88
CA CYS A 297 -6.44 12.07 -19.87
C CYS A 297 -5.64 10.85 -19.38
N THR A 298 -4.69 10.37 -20.18
CA THR A 298 -3.85 9.25 -19.76
C THR A 298 -2.75 9.72 -18.79
N PRO A 299 -2.30 8.89 -17.83
CA PRO A 299 -1.20 9.26 -16.95
C PRO A 299 0.07 9.67 -17.71
N GLN A 300 0.37 9.01 -18.83
CA GLN A 300 1.49 9.37 -19.69
C GLN A 300 1.33 10.78 -20.29
N GLN A 301 0.16 11.09 -20.87
CA GLN A 301 -0.12 12.41 -21.43
C GLN A 301 -0.08 13.50 -20.37
N ALA A 302 -0.64 13.24 -19.19
CA ALA A 302 -0.61 14.17 -18.07
C ALA A 302 0.82 14.47 -17.62
N TRP A 303 1.70 13.46 -17.59
CA TRP A 303 3.10 13.65 -17.19
C TRP A 303 3.93 14.38 -18.26
N ILE A 304 3.76 14.04 -19.54
CA ILE A 304 4.46 14.71 -20.65
C ILE A 304 4.00 16.19 -20.76
N ALA A 305 2.70 16.44 -20.57
CA ALA A 305 2.08 17.75 -20.73
C ALA A 305 2.48 18.40 -22.06
N GLU A 306 3.02 19.62 -22.03
CA GLU A 306 3.48 20.36 -23.22
C GLU A 306 4.99 20.15 -23.51
N GLY A 307 5.64 19.16 -22.90
CA GLY A 307 7.06 18.87 -23.11
C GLY A 307 7.97 19.69 -22.19
N TRP A 308 7.88 19.43 -20.89
CA TRP A 308 8.73 20.06 -19.87
C TRP A 308 10.02 19.26 -19.62
N LEU A 309 11.03 19.91 -19.02
CA LEU A 309 12.31 19.28 -18.71
C LEU A 309 12.40 18.88 -17.23
N PRO A 310 12.41 17.58 -16.89
CA PRO A 310 12.59 17.15 -15.52
C PRO A 310 13.98 17.48 -14.98
N ARG A 311 14.04 17.82 -13.69
CA ARG A 311 15.30 17.98 -12.97
C ARG A 311 15.97 16.61 -12.85
N MET A 312 17.19 16.47 -13.34
CA MET A 312 17.94 15.21 -13.31
C MET A 312 19.14 15.29 -12.36
N PRO A 313 19.58 14.16 -11.78
CA PRO A 313 20.87 14.09 -11.11
C PRO A 313 22.01 14.25 -12.11
N GLU A 314 23.21 14.62 -11.63
CA GLU A 314 24.37 14.92 -12.47
C GLU A 314 24.81 13.72 -13.33
N SER A 315 24.72 12.51 -12.79
CA SER A 315 25.04 11.27 -13.50
C SER A 315 24.36 10.07 -12.85
N LEU A 316 24.27 8.97 -13.60
CA LEU A 316 23.80 7.69 -13.08
C LEU A 316 24.71 7.18 -11.96
N GLU A 317 26.02 7.38 -12.10
CA GLU A 317 26.99 6.96 -11.09
C GLU A 317 26.78 7.70 -9.76
N HIS A 318 26.53 9.01 -9.82
CA HIS A 318 26.22 9.83 -8.64
C HIS A 318 24.95 9.33 -7.96
N LEU A 319 23.89 9.09 -8.74
CA LEU A 319 22.63 8.54 -8.23
C LEU A 319 22.82 7.17 -7.56
N ASP A 320 23.66 6.32 -8.15
CA ASP A 320 23.95 4.98 -7.63
C ASP A 320 24.70 5.01 -6.31
N VAL A 321 25.67 5.92 -6.16
CA VAL A 321 26.37 6.15 -4.90
C VAL A 321 25.40 6.56 -3.78
N LEU A 322 24.40 7.37 -4.12
CA LEU A 322 23.45 7.91 -3.16
C LEU A 322 22.38 6.91 -2.75
N LEU A 323 21.73 6.23 -3.69
CA LEU A 323 20.55 5.41 -3.41
C LEU A 323 20.88 3.95 -3.14
N VAL A 324 21.79 3.37 -3.92
CA VAL A 324 21.84 1.91 -4.02
C VAL A 324 22.93 1.30 -3.13
N GLN A 325 23.87 2.12 -2.70
CA GLN A 325 25.06 1.65 -2.02
C GLN A 325 24.87 1.41 -0.53
N VAL A 326 24.71 0.13 -0.17
CA VAL A 326 24.68 -0.32 1.22
C VAL A 326 26.08 -0.19 1.82
N ALA A 327 26.21 0.59 2.90
CA ALA A 327 27.45 0.72 3.63
C ALA A 327 27.69 -0.50 4.52
N ALA A 328 28.83 -1.18 4.35
CA ALA A 328 29.29 -2.21 5.26
C ALA A 328 30.73 -1.92 5.68
N ARG A 329 31.04 -2.06 6.98
CA ARG A 329 32.40 -1.89 7.47
C ARG A 329 33.19 -3.18 7.26
N ARG A 330 34.33 -3.11 6.58
CA ARG A 330 35.20 -4.26 6.32
C ARG A 330 36.65 -3.91 6.58
N MET A 331 37.45 -4.93 6.88
CA MET A 331 38.89 -4.79 7.02
C MET A 331 39.55 -5.10 5.68
N VAL A 332 40.58 -4.34 5.33
CA VAL A 332 41.42 -4.65 4.17
C VAL A 332 42.43 -5.71 4.60
N HIS A 333 42.40 -6.87 3.95
CA HIS A 333 43.38 -7.94 4.14
C HIS A 333 44.51 -7.82 3.10
N ARG A 334 45.57 -8.62 3.26
CA ARG A 334 46.73 -8.62 2.32
C ARG A 334 46.32 -9.01 0.90
N ASP A 335 45.29 -9.82 0.78
CA ASP A 335 44.76 -10.39 -0.46
C ASP A 335 43.48 -9.68 -0.95
N GLY A 336 43.11 -8.55 -0.33
CA GLY A 336 41.97 -7.71 -0.70
C GLY A 336 40.91 -7.58 0.39
N ILE A 337 39.70 -7.22 -0.01
CA ILE A 337 38.54 -7.12 0.89
C ILE A 337 37.65 -8.34 0.68
N HIS A 338 37.21 -8.97 1.77
CA HIS A 338 36.27 -10.10 1.71
C HIS A 338 34.85 -9.65 2.03
N PHE A 339 33.91 -9.91 1.12
CA PHE A 339 32.51 -9.61 1.33
C PHE A 339 31.61 -10.61 0.63
N GLN A 340 30.64 -11.18 1.37
CA GLN A 340 29.68 -12.16 0.86
C GLN A 340 30.31 -13.36 0.14
N GLY A 341 31.53 -13.75 0.53
CA GLY A 341 32.25 -14.89 -0.06
C GLY A 341 33.00 -14.55 -1.35
N LEU A 342 32.91 -13.30 -1.81
CA LEU A 342 33.70 -12.76 -2.89
C LEU A 342 34.91 -12.01 -2.32
N ARG A 343 35.97 -11.94 -3.11
CA ARG A 343 37.21 -11.25 -2.80
C ARG A 343 37.39 -10.09 -3.78
N PHE A 344 37.58 -8.89 -3.27
CA PHE A 344 37.69 -7.68 -4.07
C PHE A 344 39.09 -7.11 -4.00
N LEU A 345 39.64 -6.74 -5.16
CA LEU A 345 41.00 -6.23 -5.27
C LEU A 345 41.02 -4.89 -6.02
N HIS A 346 41.90 -3.99 -5.57
CA HIS A 346 42.30 -2.80 -6.30
C HIS A 346 43.69 -2.38 -5.81
N PRO A 347 44.64 -1.98 -6.68
CA PRO A 347 46.01 -1.62 -6.27
C PRO A 347 46.08 -0.55 -5.18
N ALA A 348 45.15 0.43 -5.21
CA ALA A 348 45.08 1.49 -4.20
C ALA A 348 44.81 1.00 -2.76
N LEU A 349 44.34 -0.24 -2.57
CA LEU A 349 44.11 -0.82 -1.24
C LEU A 349 45.39 -1.20 -0.50
N ALA A 350 46.53 -1.31 -1.20
CA ALA A 350 47.80 -1.71 -0.60
C ALA A 350 48.24 -0.80 0.56
N ALA A 351 47.93 0.50 0.49
CA ALA A 351 48.26 1.48 1.52
C ALA A 351 47.37 1.38 2.78
N TYR A 352 46.30 0.59 2.74
CA TYR A 352 45.27 0.53 3.79
C TYR A 352 45.13 -0.88 4.40
N VAL A 353 46.11 -1.76 4.18
CA VAL A 353 46.09 -3.13 4.70
C VAL A 353 46.06 -3.13 6.23
N ARG A 354 45.15 -3.93 6.81
CA ARG A 354 44.76 -3.97 8.24
C ARG A 354 43.98 -2.76 8.74
N GLU A 355 43.64 -1.80 7.88
CA GLU A 355 42.73 -0.72 8.24
C GLU A 355 41.27 -1.11 7.98
N SER A 356 40.38 -0.43 8.68
CA SER A 356 38.94 -0.59 8.50
C SER A 356 38.39 0.47 7.54
N VAL A 357 37.77 -0.01 6.47
CA VAL A 357 37.16 0.80 5.42
C VAL A 357 35.65 0.57 5.37
N THR A 358 34.92 1.54 4.87
CA THR A 358 33.50 1.42 4.57
C THR A 358 33.35 1.05 3.10
N ILE A 359 32.82 -0.13 2.82
CA ILE A 359 32.48 -0.54 1.47
C ILE A 359 31.03 -0.17 1.18
N ARG A 360 30.75 0.13 -0.07
CA ARG A 360 29.47 0.54 -0.60
C ARG A 360 29.22 -0.25 -1.88
N TYR A 361 28.15 -1.04 -1.92
CA TYR A 361 27.91 -2.01 -2.99
C TYR A 361 26.45 -1.99 -3.46
N ASP A 362 26.21 -2.34 -4.74
CA ASP A 362 24.85 -2.53 -5.25
C ASP A 362 24.39 -3.96 -4.90
N PRO A 363 23.27 -4.16 -4.18
CA PRO A 363 22.77 -5.50 -3.88
C PRO A 363 22.34 -6.29 -5.13
N ARG A 364 22.08 -5.64 -6.27
CA ARG A 364 21.78 -6.30 -7.55
C ARG A 364 23.03 -6.73 -8.29
N ASP A 365 24.16 -6.08 -8.00
CA ASP A 365 25.47 -6.44 -8.54
C ASP A 365 26.55 -6.28 -7.47
N ILE A 366 26.88 -7.40 -6.84
CA ILE A 366 27.92 -7.45 -5.81
C ILE A 366 29.29 -7.83 -6.38
N THR A 367 29.48 -7.84 -7.70
CA THR A 367 30.80 -8.12 -8.31
C THR A 367 31.75 -6.92 -8.21
N GLU A 368 31.21 -5.75 -7.89
CA GLU A 368 31.94 -4.51 -7.69
C GLU A 368 31.56 -3.85 -6.35
N ILE A 369 32.58 -3.29 -5.69
CA ILE A 369 32.39 -2.46 -4.49
C ILE A 369 33.12 -1.13 -4.61
N ARG A 370 32.50 -0.06 -4.10
CA ARG A 370 33.15 1.23 -3.88
C ARG A 370 33.69 1.28 -2.46
N VAL A 371 34.96 1.64 -2.30
CA VAL A 371 35.65 1.64 -1.00
C VAL A 371 35.85 3.08 -0.53
N PHE A 372 35.51 3.34 0.72
CA PHE A 372 35.64 4.64 1.38
C PHE A 372 36.47 4.51 2.66
N HIS A 373 37.34 5.48 2.91
CA HIS A 373 38.07 5.60 4.17
C HIS A 373 37.79 6.96 4.78
N LYS A 374 37.33 7.00 6.04
CA LYS A 374 36.90 8.24 6.73
C LYS A 374 35.94 9.10 5.88
N ASN A 375 34.91 8.47 5.30
CA ASN A 375 33.94 9.08 4.36
C ASN A 375 34.51 9.65 3.05
N ARG A 376 35.80 9.46 2.74
CA ARG A 376 36.38 9.84 1.45
C ARG A 376 36.42 8.63 0.51
N PHE A 377 35.98 8.82 -0.73
CA PHE A 377 36.09 7.79 -1.77
C PHE A 377 37.56 7.47 -2.05
N LEU A 378 37.88 6.18 -2.14
CA LEU A 378 39.24 5.68 -2.25
C LEU A 378 39.44 4.99 -3.60
N CYS A 379 38.63 3.97 -3.91
CA CYS A 379 38.68 3.28 -5.19
C CYS A 379 37.43 2.42 -5.44
N LYS A 380 37.30 1.96 -6.69
CA LYS A 380 36.35 0.95 -7.15
C LYS A 380 37.10 -0.39 -7.22
N ALA A 381 36.74 -1.33 -6.35
CA ALA A 381 37.37 -2.65 -6.29
C ALA A 381 36.44 -3.70 -6.90
N VAL A 382 37.01 -4.58 -7.73
CA VAL A 382 36.28 -5.61 -8.48
C VAL A 382 36.67 -6.99 -7.97
N SER A 383 35.76 -7.95 -8.08
CA SER A 383 36.05 -9.35 -7.81
C SER A 383 36.83 -9.97 -8.98
N PRO A 384 38.12 -10.33 -8.83
CA PRO A 384 38.92 -10.85 -9.94
C PRO A 384 38.33 -12.11 -10.57
N ASP A 385 37.75 -12.96 -9.71
CA ASP A 385 37.21 -14.27 -10.10
C ASP A 385 35.87 -14.18 -10.85
N HIS A 386 35.28 -12.98 -10.97
CA HIS A 386 33.96 -12.74 -11.57
C HIS A 386 33.95 -11.50 -12.49
N THR A 387 35.08 -11.25 -13.15
CA THR A 387 35.23 -10.09 -14.04
C THR A 387 34.32 -10.25 -15.27
N GLY A 388 33.20 -9.53 -15.32
CA GLY A 388 32.24 -9.54 -16.43
C GLY A 388 30.92 -10.26 -16.16
N ASP A 389 30.76 -10.89 -15.00
CA ASP A 389 29.48 -11.47 -14.56
C ASP A 389 28.70 -10.47 -13.70
N THR A 390 27.36 -10.48 -13.75
CA THR A 390 26.52 -9.73 -12.80
C THR A 390 25.89 -10.70 -11.81
N ILE A 391 26.20 -10.56 -10.52
CA ILE A 391 25.72 -11.47 -9.47
C ILE A 391 24.97 -10.68 -8.41
N GLY A 392 23.72 -11.03 -8.15
CA GLY A 392 22.92 -10.43 -7.09
C GLY A 392 23.25 -10.98 -5.71
N LEU A 393 23.14 -10.14 -4.68
CA LEU A 393 23.32 -10.54 -3.27
C LEU A 393 22.36 -11.67 -2.87
N ARG A 394 21.12 -11.63 -3.38
CA ARG A 394 20.11 -12.65 -3.10
C ARG A 394 20.48 -14.00 -3.69
N ASP A 395 21.05 -14.03 -4.88
CA ASP A 395 21.44 -15.26 -5.57
C ASP A 395 22.52 -15.98 -4.77
N ILE A 396 23.51 -15.24 -4.27
CA ILE A 396 24.54 -15.78 -3.36
C ILE A 396 23.92 -16.31 -2.07
N GLN A 397 23.00 -15.57 -1.45
CA GLN A 397 22.34 -16.01 -0.22
C GLN A 397 21.46 -17.25 -0.45
N ALA A 398 20.77 -17.32 -1.58
CA ALA A 398 19.96 -18.46 -1.98
C ALA A 398 20.84 -19.69 -2.23
N ALA A 399 21.91 -19.56 -3.01
CA ALA A 399 22.89 -20.62 -3.25
C ALA A 399 23.50 -21.15 -1.94
N ARG A 400 23.86 -20.27 -1.00
CA ARG A 400 24.36 -20.65 0.33
C ARG A 400 23.32 -21.38 1.18
N ARG A 401 22.05 -20.97 1.12
CA ARG A 401 20.96 -21.66 1.81
C ARG A 401 20.76 -23.06 1.22
N ALA A 402 20.71 -23.18 -0.10
CA ALA A 402 20.58 -24.45 -0.80
C ALA A 402 21.74 -25.40 -0.49
N TYR A 403 22.98 -24.91 -0.49
CA TYR A 403 24.15 -25.71 -0.12
C TYR A 403 24.07 -26.19 1.34
N ARG A 404 23.76 -25.30 2.30
CA ARG A 404 23.57 -25.68 3.70
C ARG A 404 22.48 -26.74 3.88
N GLN A 405 21.39 -26.64 3.11
CA GLN A 405 20.31 -27.63 3.12
C GLN A 405 20.79 -28.99 2.59
N ARG A 406 21.52 -29.04 1.46
CA ARG A 406 22.10 -30.29 0.94
C ARG A 406 23.06 -30.94 1.92
N VAL A 407 23.97 -30.17 2.51
CA VAL A 407 24.92 -30.70 3.51
C VAL A 407 24.18 -31.24 4.74
N ARG A 408 23.14 -30.54 5.21
CA ARG A 408 22.27 -31.05 6.29
C ARG A 408 21.55 -32.34 5.90
N ALA A 409 21.04 -32.43 4.68
CA ALA A 409 20.39 -33.64 4.18
C ALA A 409 21.37 -34.82 4.15
N GLN A 410 22.60 -34.63 3.67
CA GLN A 410 23.65 -35.66 3.69
C GLN A 410 24.05 -36.07 5.11
N ILE A 411 24.12 -35.13 6.05
CA ILE A 411 24.37 -35.42 7.46
C ILE A 411 23.22 -36.28 8.02
N ASN A 412 21.97 -35.87 7.79
CA ASN A 412 20.80 -36.61 8.26
C ASN A 412 20.72 -38.01 7.65
N GLU A 413 20.95 -38.15 6.35
CA GLU A 413 21.00 -39.44 5.66
C GLU A 413 22.04 -40.38 6.28
N ARG A 414 23.26 -39.87 6.52
CA ARG A 414 24.33 -40.65 7.18
C ARG A 414 23.99 -40.99 8.64
N ILE A 415 23.33 -40.08 9.37
CA ILE A 415 22.85 -40.36 10.73
C ILE A 415 21.75 -41.43 10.70
N THR A 416 20.84 -41.40 9.73
CA THR A 416 19.78 -42.40 9.57
C THR A 416 20.36 -43.79 9.30
N VAL A 417 21.35 -43.90 8.40
CA VAL A 417 22.06 -45.18 8.15
C VAL A 417 22.72 -45.71 9.42
N VAL A 418 23.32 -44.84 10.23
CA VAL A 418 23.94 -45.24 11.50
C VAL A 418 22.89 -45.67 12.54
N ALA A 419 21.69 -45.08 12.53
CA ALA A 419 20.58 -45.44 13.40
C ALA A 419 20.01 -46.84 13.13
N ASP A 420 20.20 -47.39 11.93
CA ASP A 420 19.79 -48.76 11.58
C ASP A 420 20.73 -49.83 12.16
N TYR A 421 21.98 -49.47 12.49
CA TYR A 421 23.01 -50.40 13.00
C TYR A 421 23.39 -50.20 14.48
N LEU A 422 23.00 -49.08 15.09
CA LEU A 422 23.19 -48.83 16.52
C LEU A 422 21.84 -48.93 17.23
N PRO A 423 21.69 -49.72 18.32
CA PRO A 423 20.48 -49.67 19.13
C PRO A 423 20.28 -48.24 19.62
N ALA A 424 19.01 -47.78 19.61
CA ALA A 424 18.64 -46.43 20.03
C ALA A 424 19.39 -46.10 21.34
N PRO A 425 20.09 -44.95 21.43
CA PRO A 425 20.86 -44.63 22.62
C PRO A 425 19.92 -44.77 23.81
N SER A 426 20.31 -45.59 24.78
CA SER A 426 19.62 -45.60 26.06
C SER A 426 19.52 -44.14 26.47
N ARG A 427 18.31 -43.67 26.76
CA ARG A 427 18.13 -42.34 27.34
C ARG A 427 18.90 -42.36 28.66
N VAL A 428 20.18 -41.99 28.63
CA VAL A 428 20.88 -41.55 29.81
C VAL A 428 20.08 -40.35 30.26
N ARG A 429 19.33 -40.55 31.34
CA ARG A 429 18.59 -39.51 32.02
C ARG A 429 19.58 -38.38 32.22
N ALA A 430 19.38 -37.26 31.51
CA ALA A 430 20.23 -36.10 31.65
C ALA A 430 20.40 -35.82 33.14
N PRO A 431 21.62 -35.53 33.64
CA PRO A 431 21.76 -35.08 35.01
C PRO A 431 20.83 -33.88 35.16
N THR A 432 19.91 -33.97 36.13
CA THR A 432 19.05 -32.85 36.51
C THR A 432 19.93 -31.63 36.68
N SER A 433 19.79 -30.66 35.77
CA SER A 433 20.48 -29.38 35.92
C SER A 433 20.07 -28.79 37.26
N PRO A 434 21.03 -28.30 38.08
CA PRO A 434 20.66 -27.62 39.32
C PRO A 434 19.75 -26.44 38.98
N ALA A 435 18.71 -26.26 39.79
CA ALA A 435 17.76 -25.17 39.62
C ALA A 435 18.51 -23.83 39.56
N PRO A 436 18.14 -22.92 38.63
CA PRO A 436 18.78 -21.62 38.55
C PRO A 436 18.54 -20.84 39.85
N PRO A 437 19.53 -20.06 40.33
CA PRO A 437 19.33 -19.23 41.52
C PRO A 437 18.21 -18.20 41.28
N PRO A 438 17.44 -17.83 42.31
CA PRO A 438 16.37 -16.85 42.18
C PRO A 438 16.94 -15.51 41.71
N ALA A 439 16.26 -14.90 40.74
CA ALA A 439 16.62 -13.60 40.18
C ALA A 439 16.60 -12.52 41.29
N PRO A 440 17.58 -11.59 41.32
CA PRO A 440 17.54 -10.47 42.25
C PRO A 440 16.36 -9.54 41.91
N PRO A 441 15.73 -8.90 42.91
CA PRO A 441 14.60 -8.01 42.68
C PRO A 441 15.02 -6.81 41.84
N LEU A 442 14.18 -6.49 40.85
CA LEU A 442 14.29 -5.30 40.00
C LEU A 442 14.28 -4.04 40.87
N ARG A 443 15.37 -3.26 40.83
CA ARG A 443 15.38 -1.90 41.36
C ARG A 443 14.46 -1.04 40.49
N ALA A 444 13.37 -0.57 41.09
CA ALA A 444 12.60 0.54 40.55
C ALA A 444 13.48 1.80 40.57
N TYR A 445 13.69 2.40 39.40
CA TYR A 445 14.15 3.78 39.33
C TYR A 445 12.95 4.67 39.68
N LEU A 446 13.05 5.40 40.79
CA LEU A 446 12.21 6.55 41.07
C LEU A 446 12.80 7.75 40.32
N GLU A 447 11.90 8.49 39.70
CA GLU A 447 12.11 9.82 39.12
C GLU A 447 12.51 10.82 40.22
N GLU A 448 13.57 11.57 39.95
CA GLU A 448 13.70 12.99 40.32
C GLU A 448 14.19 13.76 39.09
#